data_AF-A0A1D9BA84-F1
#
_entry.id   AF-A0A1D9BA84-F1
#
_cell.length_a   1.000
_cell.length_b   1.000
_cell.length_c   1.000
_cell.angle_alpha   90.00
_cell.angle_beta   90.00
_cell.angle_gamma   90.00
#
_symmetry.space_group_name_H-M   'P 1'
#
loop_
_entity.id
_entity.type
_entity.pdbx_description
1 polymer ?
#
loop_
_entity_poly.entity_id
_entity_poly.type
_entity_poly.pdbx_seq_one_letter_code
_entity_poly.pdbx_strand_id
1 'polypeptide(L)'
;MRYLFWLIKFLLFVVLFGFAMHNAEPVALNFFLGYVWQAPLALLLLISFVLGTVFGILAVLGKVIRLRRELVSLRKEVRTRSTPEVVTVDGAALQPPRDAV
;
A
#
# COMPACT_ATOMS: atom_id res chain seq x y z
N MET A 1 -3.97 20.44 11.13
CA MET A 1 -3.95 19.00 10.73
C MET A 1 -3.61 18.05 11.88
N ARG A 2 -2.45 18.18 12.55
CA ARG A 2 -2.04 17.28 13.65
C ARG A 2 -3.07 17.18 14.79
N TYR A 3 -3.62 18.32 15.21
CA TYR A 3 -4.67 18.37 16.25
C TYR A 3 -5.98 17.70 15.81
N LEU A 4 -6.38 17.83 14.55
CA LEU A 4 -7.59 17.18 14.03
C LEU A 4 -7.44 15.65 14.05
N PHE A 5 -6.29 15.12 13.61
CA PHE A 5 -6.01 13.68 13.71
C PHE A 5 -5.95 13.20 15.16
N TRP A 6 -5.41 14.01 16.08
CA TRP A 6 -5.39 13.68 17.49
C TRP A 6 -6.80 13.66 18.09
N LEU A 7 -7.64 14.63 17.73
CA LEU A 7 -9.05 14.68 18.12
C LEU A 7 -9.82 13.47 17.61
N ILE A 8 -9.63 13.08 16.34
CA ILE A 8 -10.24 11.87 15.77
C ILE A 8 -9.78 10.62 16.52
N LYS A 9 -8.47 10.48 16.82
CA LYS A 9 -7.95 9.37 17.62
C LYS A 9 -8.56 9.33 19.02
N PHE A 10 -8.71 10.49 19.65
CA PHE A 10 -9.31 10.60 20.97
C PHE A 10 -10.79 10.21 20.93
N LEU A 11 -11.55 10.73 19.97
CA LEU A 11 -12.96 10.40 19.80
C LEU A 11 -13.15 8.90 19.55
N LEU A 12 -12.33 8.34 18.66
CA LEU A 12 -12.31 6.91 18.37
C LEU A 12 -12.00 6.09 19.64
N PHE A 13 -11.02 6.53 20.43
CA PHE A 13 -10.68 5.88 21.68
C PHE A 13 -11.84 5.91 22.67
N VAL A 14 -12.50 7.06 22.85
CA VAL A 14 -13.65 7.19 23.77
C VAL A 14 -14.79 6.27 23.33
N VAL A 15 -15.08 6.19 22.03
CA VAL A 15 -16.10 5.28 21.49
C VAL A 15 -15.73 3.82 21.76
N LEU A 16 -14.51 3.40 21.41
CA LEU A 16 -14.06 2.02 21.63
C LEU A 16 -14.02 1.66 23.10
N PHE A 17 -13.56 2.58 23.96
CA PHE A 17 -13.46 2.39 25.39
C PHE A 17 -14.85 2.30 26.03
N GLY A 18 -15.75 3.24 25.70
CA GLY A 18 -17.13 3.22 26.17
C GLY A 18 -17.86 1.94 25.72
N PHE A 19 -17.65 1.53 24.48
CA PHE A 19 -18.15 0.26 23.96
C PHE A 19 -17.60 -0.93 24.74
N ALA A 20 -16.29 -0.98 24.99
CA ALA A 20 -15.67 -2.06 25.77
C ALA A 20 -16.15 -2.10 27.22
N MET A 21 -16.33 -0.94 27.85
CA MET A 21 -16.82 -0.83 29.23
C MET A 21 -18.27 -1.31 29.34
N HIS A 22 -19.14 -0.93 28.41
CA HIS A 22 -20.54 -1.39 28.38
C HIS A 22 -20.70 -2.84 27.94
N ASN A 23 -19.78 -3.37 27.14
CA ASN A 23 -19.81 -4.73 26.61
C ASN A 23 -18.66 -5.58 27.20
N ALA A 24 -18.36 -5.36 28.49
CA ALA A 24 -17.40 -6.15 29.25
C ALA A 24 -17.95 -7.53 29.64
N GLU A 25 -19.26 -7.74 29.47
CA GLU A 25 -19.90 -9.02 29.74
C GLU A 25 -19.38 -10.10 28.77
N PRO A 26 -19.04 -11.29 29.30
CA PRO A 26 -18.54 -12.39 28.49
C PRO A 26 -19.64 -12.95 27.61
N VAL A 27 -19.37 -13.05 26.31
CA VAL A 27 -20.24 -13.68 25.31
C VAL A 27 -19.66 -15.05 24.94
N ALA A 28 -20.52 -16.07 24.87
CA ALA A 28 -20.14 -17.41 24.48
C ALA A 28 -20.08 -17.54 22.94
N LEU A 29 -18.89 -17.82 22.42
CA LEU A 29 -18.69 -18.26 21.04
C LEU A 29 -18.68 -19.78 20.98
N ASN A 30 -19.66 -20.33 20.28
CA ASN A 30 -19.75 -21.76 20.01
C ASN A 30 -18.93 -22.07 18.75
N PHE A 31 -17.76 -22.66 18.92
CA PHE A 31 -16.95 -23.16 17.84
C PHE A 31 -17.36 -24.58 17.44
N PHE A 32 -16.84 -25.02 16.30
CA PHE A 32 -17.00 -26.39 15.84
C PHE A 32 -16.43 -27.38 16.89
N LEU A 33 -16.94 -28.62 16.93
CA LEU A 33 -16.60 -29.65 17.92
C LEU A 33 -17.06 -29.38 19.38
N GLY A 34 -17.99 -28.45 19.61
CA GLY A 34 -18.55 -28.19 20.94
C GLY A 34 -17.65 -27.36 21.85
N TYR A 35 -16.57 -26.77 21.32
CA TYR A 35 -15.73 -25.85 22.07
C TYR A 35 -16.43 -24.51 22.26
N VAL A 36 -16.62 -24.09 23.51
CA VAL A 36 -17.25 -22.81 23.83
C VAL A 36 -16.20 -21.88 24.39
N TRP A 37 -15.92 -20.78 23.68
CA TRP A 37 -15.00 -19.76 24.16
C TRP A 37 -15.77 -18.55 24.67
N GLN A 38 -15.55 -18.18 25.93
CA GLN A 38 -16.17 -17.01 26.52
C GLN A 38 -15.17 -15.85 26.54
N ALA A 39 -15.55 -14.74 25.90
CA ALA A 39 -14.77 -13.52 25.90
C ALA A 39 -15.70 -12.30 25.77
N PRO A 40 -15.30 -11.12 26.28
CA PRO A 40 -16.07 -9.90 26.09
C PRO A 40 -16.28 -9.59 24.61
N LEU A 41 -17.47 -9.12 24.24
CA LEU A 41 -17.82 -8.83 22.84
C LEU A 41 -16.80 -7.90 22.17
N ALA A 42 -16.34 -6.89 22.90
CA ALA A 42 -15.34 -5.95 22.40
C ALA A 42 -14.01 -6.60 22.04
N LEU A 43 -13.57 -7.60 22.81
CA LEU A 43 -12.34 -8.34 22.53
C LEU A 43 -12.50 -9.19 21.26
N LEU A 44 -13.64 -9.85 21.11
CA LEU A 44 -13.95 -10.68 19.94
C LEU A 44 -13.96 -9.86 18.66
N LEU A 45 -14.61 -8.70 18.68
CA LEU A 45 -14.63 -7.77 17.56
C LEU A 45 -13.23 -7.24 17.22
N LEU A 46 -12.43 -6.91 18.25
CA LEU A 46 -11.06 -6.46 18.04
C LEU A 46 -10.21 -7.54 17.35
N ILE A 47 -10.28 -8.78 17.81
CA ILE A 47 -9.53 -9.90 17.22
C ILE A 47 -9.96 -10.13 15.77
N SER A 48 -11.27 -10.18 15.50
CA SER A 48 -11.81 -10.34 14.14
C SER A 48 -11.35 -9.21 13.23
N PHE A 49 -11.38 -7.96 13.71
CA PHE A 49 -10.94 -6.80 12.96
C PHE A 49 -9.44 -6.83 12.65
N VAL A 50 -8.60 -7.20 13.62
CA VAL A 50 -7.14 -7.34 13.42
C VAL A 50 -6.87 -8.42 12.37
N LEU A 51 -7.51 -9.59 12.50
CA LEU A 51 -7.38 -10.67 11.52
C LEU A 51 -7.81 -10.20 10.12
N GLY A 52 -8.99 -9.61 10.00
CA GLY A 52 -9.50 -9.07 8.73
C GLY A 52 -8.57 -8.01 8.13
N THR A 53 -7.99 -7.13 8.96
CA THR A 53 -7.02 -6.12 8.51
C THR A 53 -5.75 -6.77 7.98
N VAL A 54 -5.21 -7.77 8.67
CA VAL A 54 -4.03 -8.53 8.22
C VAL A 54 -4.32 -9.19 6.88
N PHE A 55 -5.46 -9.90 6.74
CA PHE A 55 -5.85 -10.51 5.47
C PHE A 55 -6.05 -9.47 4.36
N GLY A 56 -6.67 -8.33 4.66
CA GLY A 56 -6.86 -7.24 3.71
C GLY A 56 -5.53 -6.64 3.23
N ILE A 57 -4.58 -6.41 4.15
CA ILE A 57 -3.23 -5.94 3.80
C ILE A 57 -2.54 -6.97 2.91
N LEU A 58 -2.57 -8.25 3.28
CA LEU A 58 -1.96 -9.32 2.49
C LEU A 58 -2.55 -9.39 1.08
N ALA A 59 -3.88 -9.26 0.94
CA ALA A 59 -4.55 -9.23 -0.36
C ALA A 59 -4.07 -8.06 -1.24
N VAL A 60 -3.89 -6.86 -0.66
CA VAL A 60 -3.41 -5.67 -1.39
C VAL A 60 -1.92 -5.77 -1.70
N LEU A 61 -1.11 -6.36 -0.81
CA LEU A 61 0.34 -6.41 -0.95
C LEU A 61 0.78 -7.11 -2.25
N GLY A 62 0.12 -8.22 -2.61
CA GLY A 62 0.37 -8.91 -3.88
C GLY A 62 0.12 -8.02 -5.10
N LYS A 63 -0.99 -7.27 -5.10
CA LYS A 63 -1.32 -6.31 -6.15
C LYS A 63 -0.27 -5.20 -6.23
N VAL A 64 0.13 -4.63 -5.10
CA VAL A 64 1.14 -3.55 -5.04
C VAL A 64 2.49 -4.02 -5.60
N ILE A 65 2.93 -5.24 -5.31
CA ILE A 65 4.18 -5.78 -5.86
C ILE A 65 4.12 -5.87 -7.38
N ARG A 66 3.01 -6.40 -7.93
CA ARG A 66 2.81 -6.47 -9.39
C ARG A 66 2.81 -5.09 -10.03
N LEU A 67 2.05 -4.14 -9.46
CA LEU A 67 1.99 -2.77 -9.94
C LEU A 67 3.36 -2.09 -9.90
N ARG A 68 4.16 -2.32 -8.85
CA ARG A 68 5.53 -1.78 -8.77
C ARG A 68 6.43 -2.33 -9.87
N ARG A 69 6.31 -3.62 -10.23
CA ARG A 69 7.08 -4.23 -11.34
C ARG A 69 6.71 -3.61 -12.68
N GLU A 70 5.42 -3.45 -12.94
CA GLU A 70 4.90 -2.81 -14.16
C GLU A 70 5.36 -1.33 -14.25
N LEU A 71 5.36 -0.58 -13.13
CA LEU A 71 5.87 0.79 -13.11
C LEU A 71 7.36 0.88 -13.44
N VAL A 72 8.18 -0.10 -13.04
CA VAL A 72 9.61 -0.12 -13.36
C VAL A 72 9.84 -0.43 -14.84
N SER A 73 9.10 -1.39 -15.42
CA SER A 73 9.22 -1.69 -16.85
C SER A 73 8.76 -0.54 -17.73
N LEU A 74 7.62 0.09 -17.41
CA LEU A 74 7.12 1.26 -18.14
C LEU A 74 8.11 2.44 -18.07
N ARG A 75 8.71 2.70 -16.89
CA ARG A 75 9.74 3.76 -16.76
C ARG A 75 10.97 3.48 -17.61
N LYS A 76 11.37 2.21 -17.77
CA LYS A 76 12.50 1.82 -18.62
C LYS A 76 12.18 2.06 -20.10
N GLU A 77 10.97 1.71 -20.55
CA GLU A 77 10.55 1.93 -21.93
C GLU A 77 10.43 3.42 -22.28
N VAL A 78 9.87 4.24 -21.38
CA VAL A 78 9.86 5.71 -21.53
C VAL A 78 11.29 6.22 -21.64
N ARG A 79 12.21 5.78 -20.78
CA ARG A 79 13.61 6.24 -20.82
C ARG A 79 14.34 5.82 -22.11
N THR A 80 14.05 4.63 -22.64
CA THR A 80 14.63 4.18 -23.91
C THR A 80 14.07 4.94 -25.11
N ARG A 81 12.77 5.30 -25.12
CA ARG A 81 12.18 6.14 -26.18
C ARG A 81 12.53 7.63 -26.07
N SER A 82 12.89 8.12 -24.88
CA SER A 82 13.30 9.51 -24.64
C SER A 82 14.80 9.75 -24.75
N THR A 83 15.63 8.72 -24.91
CA THR A 83 16.98 8.93 -25.45
C THR A 83 16.78 9.45 -26.87
N PRO A 84 17.18 10.70 -27.16
CA PRO A 84 17.00 11.24 -28.49
C PRO A 84 17.75 10.32 -29.42
N GLU A 85 17.02 9.74 -30.37
CA GLU A 85 17.54 9.46 -31.67
C GLU A 85 18.35 10.72 -32.03
N VAL A 86 19.67 10.58 -31.96
CA VAL A 86 20.57 11.54 -32.56
C VAL A 86 20.13 11.52 -34.01
N VAL A 87 19.31 12.49 -34.37
CA VAL A 87 18.98 12.83 -35.74
C VAL A 87 20.30 13.33 -36.32
N THR A 88 21.21 12.40 -36.61
CA THR A 88 22.21 12.53 -37.65
C THR A 88 21.42 12.44 -38.94
N VAL A 89 20.70 13.52 -39.26
CA VAL A 89 20.42 13.84 -40.66
C VAL A 89 21.79 14.11 -41.24
N ASP A 90 22.25 13.14 -42.03
CA ASP A 90 23.39 13.28 -42.92
C ASP A 90 23.32 14.62 -43.65
N GLY A 91 24.42 15.38 -43.61
CA GLY A 91 24.46 16.70 -44.22
C GLY A 91 25.85 17.30 -44.30
N ALA A 92 26.55 16.97 -45.38
CA ALA A 92 27.54 17.79 -46.07
C ALA A 92 28.94 18.00 -45.44
N ALA A 93 29.88 17.20 -45.94
CA ALA A 93 31.15 17.64 -46.52
C ALA A 93 31.87 18.85 -45.86
N LEU A 94 32.85 18.55 -45.00
CA LEU A 94 34.06 19.36 -44.91
C LEU A 94 35.27 18.43 -44.89
N GLN A 95 35.67 18.04 -46.09
CA GLN A 95 36.99 17.50 -46.36
C GLN A 95 37.98 18.69 -46.30
N PRO A 96 38.91 18.75 -45.33
CA PRO A 96 39.89 19.82 -45.33
C PRO A 96 40.86 19.61 -46.52
N PRO A 97 41.27 20.68 -47.22
CA PRO A 97 42.17 20.56 -48.37
C PRO A 97 43.46 19.86 -47.95
N ARG A 98 43.75 18.73 -48.62
CA ARG A 98 45.15 18.36 -48.85
C ARG A 98 45.77 19.55 -49.59
N ASP A 99 46.97 19.93 -49.17
CA ASP A 99 47.87 20.93 -49.77
C ASP A 99 47.96 22.25 -48.98
N ALA A 100 48.81 22.26 -47.95
CA ALA A 100 49.59 23.43 -47.57
C ALA A 100 50.91 23.00 -46.90
N VAL A 101 51.99 23.16 -47.68
CA VAL A 101 53.44 23.11 -47.37
C VAL A 101 54.12 21.74 -47.34
#